data_AF-A0A0F9GY91-F1
#
_entry.id   AF-A0A0F9GY91-F1
#
_cell.length_a   1.000
_cell.length_b   1.000
_cell.length_c   1.000
_cell.angle_alpha   90.00
_cell.angle_beta   90.00
_cell.angle_gamma   90.00
#
_symmetry.space_group_name_H-M   'P 1'
#
loop_
_entity.id
_entity.type
_entity.pdbx_description
1 polymer ?
#
loop_
_entity_poly.entity_id
_entity_poly.type
_entity_poly.pdbx_seq_one_letter_code
_entity_poly.pdbx_strand_id
1 'polypeptide(L)'
;IQKKVKRVEFTSGDQLNLHIMKAANDIAKRTRRGAGNFVILSVTSLVLLQLSNNSSYVPMTDDEKSKYSSKSFLRYVGTLNKTMKVFVDPFFDGDAIVGYKGSTDTDCGFIYSPYVLIMNTGVVMDPQTFSPLVGFLTRYGKTMDDSCKSYYVTLKQKGKKMDIEAIVQQ
;
A
#
# COMPACT_ATOMS: atom_id res chain seq x y z
N ILE A 1 -9.86 0.02 8.65
CA ILE A 1 -8.67 0.80 8.23
C ILE A 1 -9.07 2.13 7.54
N GLN A 2 -10.14 2.20 6.74
CA GLN A 2 -10.49 3.41 5.94
C GLN A 2 -11.36 4.50 6.61
N LYS A 3 -11.25 4.76 7.92
CA LYS A 3 -12.13 5.78 8.56
C LYS A 3 -11.70 7.24 8.34
N LYS A 4 -10.47 7.51 7.87
CA LYS A 4 -9.99 8.86 7.52
C LYS A 4 -9.56 8.92 6.05
N VAL A 5 -10.56 8.97 5.17
CA VAL A 5 -10.35 9.21 3.74
C VAL A 5 -10.34 10.72 3.50
N LYS A 6 -9.21 11.26 3.04
CA LYS A 6 -9.17 12.60 2.47
C LYS A 6 -9.59 12.50 1.01
N ARG A 7 -10.71 13.14 0.68
CA ARG A 7 -11.13 13.31 -0.71
C ARG A 7 -10.42 14.52 -1.29
N VAL A 8 -9.77 14.32 -2.42
CA VAL A 8 -8.88 15.31 -3.04
C VAL A 8 -9.22 15.39 -4.52
N GLU A 9 -9.21 16.61 -5.05
CA GLU A 9 -9.33 16.84 -6.50
C GLU A 9 -7.91 16.96 -7.05
N PHE A 10 -7.57 16.10 -8.00
CA PHE A 10 -6.31 16.16 -8.73
C PHE A 10 -6.58 15.81 -10.19
N THR A 11 -5.94 16.54 -11.10
CA THR A 11 -6.05 16.38 -12.55
C THR A 11 -4.74 15.86 -13.15
N SER A 12 -3.60 16.10 -12.48
CA SER A 12 -2.27 15.72 -12.95
C SER A 12 -1.46 14.95 -11.89
N GLY A 13 -0.43 14.23 -12.35
CA GLY A 13 0.53 13.52 -11.49
C GLY A 13 1.24 14.44 -10.49
N ASP A 14 1.57 15.67 -10.90
CA ASP A 14 2.26 16.64 -10.04
C ASP A 14 1.40 17.07 -8.85
N GLN A 15 0.10 17.25 -9.08
CA GLN A 15 -0.86 17.55 -8.01
C GLN A 15 -0.99 16.37 -7.05
N LEU A 16 -1.05 15.14 -7.58
CA LEU A 16 -1.07 13.94 -6.75
C LEU A 16 0.19 13.86 -5.84
N ASN A 17 1.38 14.12 -6.38
CA ASN A 17 2.62 14.17 -5.61
C ASN A 17 2.55 15.23 -4.48
N LEU A 18 2.07 16.44 -4.79
CA LEU A 18 1.88 17.49 -3.77
C LEU A 18 0.93 17.03 -2.64
N HIS A 19 -0.16 16.36 -2.98
CA HIS A 19 -1.11 15.85 -2.00
C HIS A 19 -0.54 14.73 -1.13
N ILE A 20 0.29 13.86 -1.71
CA ILE A 20 1.04 12.83 -0.98
C ILE A 20 1.99 13.50 0.02
N MET A 21 2.75 14.52 -0.38
CA MET A 21 3.66 15.25 0.51
C MET A 21 2.91 15.98 1.65
N LYS A 22 1.78 16.61 1.34
CA LYS A 22 0.92 17.22 2.36
C LYS A 22 0.41 16.19 3.36
N ALA A 23 -0.02 15.01 2.88
CA ALA A 23 -0.47 13.92 3.74
C ALA A 23 0.66 13.37 4.62
N ALA A 24 1.88 13.25 4.09
CA ALA A 24 3.05 12.82 4.84
C ALA A 24 3.36 13.79 6.01
N ASN A 25 3.29 15.09 5.76
CA ASN A 25 3.48 16.12 6.81
C ASN A 25 2.33 16.15 7.83
N ASP A 26 1.09 15.88 7.40
CA ASP A 26 -0.03 15.77 8.32
C ASP A 26 0.10 14.56 9.26
N ILE A 27 0.65 13.45 8.76
CA ILE A 27 0.98 12.28 9.59
C ILE A 27 2.04 12.68 10.63
N ALA A 28 3.10 13.39 10.22
CA ALA A 28 4.12 13.89 11.16
C ALA A 28 3.54 14.73 12.29
N LYS A 29 2.65 15.67 11.96
CA LYS A 29 1.99 16.53 12.95
C LYS A 29 1.11 15.74 13.92
N ARG A 30 0.47 14.67 13.46
CA ARG A 30 -0.45 13.86 14.27
C ARG A 30 0.27 12.84 15.14
N THR A 31 1.25 12.12 14.60
CA THR A 31 1.96 11.05 15.31
C THR A 31 3.11 11.59 16.16
N ARG A 32 3.69 12.74 15.77
CA ARG A 32 4.92 13.32 16.36
C ARG A 32 6.12 12.36 16.31
N ARG A 33 6.13 11.39 15.38
CA ARG A 33 7.22 10.42 15.20
C ARG A 33 8.01 10.61 13.90
N GLY A 34 7.35 11.13 12.87
CA GLY A 34 7.99 11.42 11.58
C GLY A 34 7.01 11.59 10.44
N ALA A 35 7.49 12.10 9.31
CA ALA A 35 6.72 12.18 8.08
C ALA A 35 6.49 10.80 7.47
N GLY A 36 5.37 10.64 6.75
CA GLY A 36 5.07 9.40 6.02
C GLY A 36 6.24 8.97 5.13
N ASN A 37 6.60 7.69 5.19
CA ASN A 37 7.79 7.13 4.55
C ASN A 37 7.49 6.05 3.50
N PHE A 38 6.23 5.63 3.35
CA PHE A 38 5.82 4.79 2.24
C PHE A 38 4.45 5.21 1.72
N VAL A 39 4.19 4.85 0.46
CA VAL A 39 2.91 5.02 -0.20
C VAL A 39 2.54 3.73 -0.93
N ILE A 40 1.26 3.34 -0.81
CA ILE A 40 0.65 2.29 -1.62
C ILE A 40 -0.27 2.97 -2.62
N LEU A 41 -0.07 2.68 -3.90
CA LEU A 41 -0.82 3.27 -5.01
C LEU A 41 -1.67 2.21 -5.71
N SER A 42 -2.77 2.66 -6.29
CA SER A 42 -3.44 1.89 -7.35
C SER A 42 -2.66 2.00 -8.65
N VAL A 43 -2.92 1.08 -9.58
CA VAL A 43 -2.26 1.03 -10.88
C VAL A 43 -2.48 2.31 -11.67
N THR A 44 -3.69 2.87 -11.64
CA THR A 44 -4.01 4.15 -12.29
C THR A 44 -3.15 5.29 -11.73
N SER A 45 -3.02 5.38 -10.41
CA SER A 45 -2.25 6.45 -9.75
C SER A 45 -0.74 6.31 -9.96
N LEU A 46 -0.24 5.08 -10.13
CA LEU A 46 1.16 4.86 -10.55
C LEU A 46 1.42 5.46 -11.94
N VAL A 47 0.54 5.18 -12.90
CA VAL A 47 0.68 5.71 -14.27
C VAL A 47 0.69 7.23 -14.25
N LEU A 48 -0.17 7.87 -13.45
CA LEU A 48 -0.17 9.33 -13.28
C LEU A 48 1.17 9.87 -12.75
N LEU A 49 1.80 9.19 -11.79
CA LEU A 49 3.10 9.61 -11.28
C LEU A 49 4.23 9.39 -12.30
N GLN A 50 4.12 8.38 -13.16
CA GLN A 50 5.10 8.14 -14.23
C GLN A 50 5.00 9.16 -15.36
N LEU A 51 3.78 9.65 -15.64
CA LEU A 51 3.52 10.69 -16.63
C LEU A 51 3.81 12.12 -16.12
N SER A 52 4.15 12.26 -14.84
CA SER A 52 4.41 13.57 -14.23
C SER A 52 5.66 14.23 -14.83
N ASN A 53 5.54 15.49 -15.24
CA ASN A 53 6.65 16.23 -15.87
C ASN A 53 7.79 16.52 -14.87
N ASN A 54 7.47 16.72 -13.59
CA ASN A 54 8.49 16.86 -12.56
C ASN A 54 8.90 15.48 -12.05
N SER A 55 10.06 15.01 -12.50
CA SER A 55 10.73 13.74 -12.12
C SER A 55 11.08 13.66 -10.63
N SER A 56 10.05 13.55 -9.80
CA SER A 56 10.12 13.29 -8.36
C SER A 56 10.09 11.80 -8.07
N TYR A 57 9.52 11.03 -9.00
CA TYR A 57 9.43 9.57 -8.95
C TYR A 57 10.64 8.96 -9.65
N VAL A 58 11.38 8.12 -8.93
CA VAL A 58 12.50 7.37 -9.47
C VAL A 58 12.09 5.90 -9.51
N PRO A 59 11.92 5.31 -10.71
CA PRO A 59 11.61 3.90 -10.83
C PRO A 59 12.76 3.05 -10.30
N MET A 60 12.43 1.87 -9.80
CA MET A 60 13.42 0.91 -9.32
C MET A 60 14.35 0.47 -10.46
N THR A 61 15.65 0.40 -10.17
CA THR A 61 16.67 -0.10 -11.09
C THR A 61 16.51 -1.60 -11.31
N ASP A 62 17.02 -2.12 -12.42
CA ASP A 62 16.87 -3.54 -12.76
C ASP A 62 17.56 -4.47 -11.75
N ASP A 63 18.67 -4.04 -11.15
CA ASP A 63 19.37 -4.80 -10.09
C ASP A 63 18.52 -4.93 -8.82
N GLU A 64 17.76 -3.89 -8.49
CA GLU A 64 16.84 -3.90 -7.36
C GLU A 64 15.55 -4.70 -7.69
N LYS A 65 15.12 -4.74 -8.96
CA LYS A 65 13.99 -5.58 -9.41
C LYS A 65 14.17 -7.05 -9.05
N SER A 66 15.38 -7.58 -9.19
CA SER A 66 15.66 -8.97 -8.79
C SER A 66 15.46 -9.20 -7.29
N LYS A 67 15.92 -8.26 -6.44
CA LYS A 67 15.83 -8.36 -4.96
C LYS A 67 14.40 -8.23 -4.44
N TYR A 68 13.58 -7.41 -5.10
CA TYR A 68 12.18 -7.21 -4.74
C TYR A 68 11.21 -8.00 -5.62
N SER A 69 11.70 -8.96 -6.41
CA SER A 69 10.89 -9.89 -7.21
C SER A 69 10.29 -10.98 -6.31
N SER A 70 9.49 -10.57 -5.33
CA SER A 70 8.59 -11.49 -4.64
C SER A 70 7.30 -11.61 -5.45
N LYS A 71 6.80 -12.84 -5.65
CA LYS A 71 5.50 -13.14 -6.27
C LYS A 71 4.31 -12.74 -5.38
N SER A 72 4.43 -11.66 -4.62
CA SER A 72 3.35 -11.12 -3.79
C SER A 72 2.53 -10.12 -4.61
N PHE A 73 1.26 -9.95 -4.24
CA PHE A 73 0.35 -9.03 -4.93
C PHE A 73 0.75 -7.56 -4.75
N LEU A 74 1.40 -7.22 -3.64
CA LEU A 74 1.96 -5.89 -3.41
C LEU A 74 3.38 -5.82 -3.97
N ARG A 75 3.59 -5.02 -5.00
CA ARG A 75 4.87 -4.88 -5.68
C ARG A 75 5.56 -3.58 -5.29
N TYR A 76 6.85 -3.64 -4.97
CA TYR A 76 7.69 -2.44 -4.84
C TYR A 76 8.11 -1.96 -6.24
N VAL A 77 7.92 -0.67 -6.53
CA VAL A 77 8.11 -0.11 -7.89
C VAL A 77 9.16 0.98 -7.94
N GLY A 78 9.45 1.65 -6.82
CA GLY A 78 10.50 2.66 -6.77
C GLY A 78 10.40 3.57 -5.55
N THR A 79 11.02 4.74 -5.65
CA THR A 79 10.99 5.76 -4.60
C THR A 79 10.42 7.07 -5.12
N LEU A 80 9.75 7.81 -4.23
CA LEU A 80 9.24 9.15 -4.46
C LEU A 80 10.05 10.12 -3.59
N ASN A 81 10.57 11.19 -4.19
CA ASN A 81 11.41 12.19 -3.51
C ASN A 81 12.58 11.59 -2.72
N LYS A 82 13.15 10.48 -3.24
CA LYS A 82 14.29 9.72 -2.67
C LYS A 82 14.09 9.21 -1.22
N THR A 83 12.93 9.42 -0.63
CA THR A 83 12.68 9.19 0.80
C THR A 83 11.48 8.28 1.03
N MET A 84 10.43 8.41 0.20
CA MET A 84 9.24 7.59 0.29
C MET A 84 9.34 6.36 -0.59
N LYS A 85 9.09 5.18 -0.02
CA LYS A 85 8.99 3.93 -0.79
C LYS A 85 7.62 3.81 -1.45
N VAL A 86 7.60 3.47 -2.74
CA VAL A 86 6.36 3.35 -3.53
C VAL A 86 6.05 1.88 -3.79
N PHE A 87 4.88 1.47 -3.33
CA PHE A 87 4.30 0.15 -3.58
C PHE A 87 3.04 0.28 -4.42
N VAL A 88 2.74 -0.76 -5.19
CA VAL A 88 1.56 -0.83 -6.05
C VAL A 88 0.76 -2.06 -5.71
N ASP A 89 -0.53 -1.84 -5.50
CA ASP A 89 -1.54 -2.88 -5.27
C ASP A 89 -2.56 -2.85 -6.42
N PRO A 90 -2.65 -3.92 -7.24
CA PRO A 90 -3.59 -3.98 -8.36
C PRO A 90 -5.05 -4.07 -7.93
N PHE A 91 -5.34 -4.48 -6.68
CA PHE A 91 -6.69 -4.67 -6.18
C PHE A 91 -7.18 -3.49 -5.32
N PHE A 92 -6.40 -2.41 -5.24
CA PHE A 92 -6.75 -1.27 -4.44
C PHE A 92 -7.73 -0.33 -5.15
N ASP A 93 -8.91 -0.16 -4.55
CA ASP A 93 -9.98 0.68 -5.10
C ASP A 93 -9.78 2.20 -4.94
N GLY A 94 -8.92 2.64 -4.02
CA GLY A 94 -8.57 4.05 -3.84
C GLY A 94 -7.37 4.47 -4.70
N ASP A 95 -6.88 5.70 -4.50
CA ASP A 95 -5.76 6.21 -5.32
C ASP A 95 -4.42 6.04 -4.61
N ALA A 96 -4.32 6.51 -3.36
CA ALA A 96 -3.09 6.39 -2.59
C ALA A 96 -3.37 6.18 -1.09
N ILE A 97 -2.55 5.37 -0.44
CA ILE A 97 -2.44 5.30 1.02
C ILE A 97 -1.04 5.73 1.38
N VAL A 98 -0.92 6.86 2.08
CA VAL A 98 0.34 7.31 2.67
C VAL A 98 0.43 6.77 4.08
N GLY A 99 1.57 6.16 4.42
CA GLY A 99 1.81 5.55 5.72
C GLY A 99 3.14 5.97 6.33
N TYR A 100 3.19 5.92 7.66
CA TYR A 100 4.44 5.99 8.42
C TYR A 100 4.74 4.63 9.07
N LYS A 101 6.01 4.24 9.07
CA LYS A 101 6.55 3.10 9.82
C LYS A 101 7.87 3.52 10.46
N GLY A 102 7.98 3.40 11.78
CA GLY A 102 9.23 3.67 12.50
C GLY A 102 10.27 2.57 12.28
N SER A 103 11.48 2.81 12.80
CA SER A 103 12.59 1.85 12.72
C SER A 103 12.38 0.61 13.60
N THR A 104 11.64 0.73 14.69
CA THR A 104 11.33 -0.37 15.59
C THR A 104 10.05 -1.08 15.16
N ASP A 105 9.92 -2.38 15.45
CA ASP A 105 8.72 -3.15 15.11
C ASP A 105 7.47 -2.64 15.84
N THR A 106 7.63 -2.16 17.07
CA THR A 106 6.57 -1.58 17.89
C THR A 106 6.05 -0.25 17.38
N ASP A 107 6.85 0.51 16.63
CA ASP A 107 6.42 1.78 16.03
C ASP A 107 5.75 1.54 14.67
N CYS A 108 4.53 1.01 14.69
CA CYS A 108 3.69 0.87 13.52
C CYS A 108 2.22 1.18 13.81
N GLY A 109 1.48 1.47 12.73
CA GLY A 109 0.04 1.64 12.80
C GLY A 109 -0.76 0.33 12.69
N PHE A 110 -0.12 -0.79 12.36
CA PHE A 110 -0.79 -2.07 12.18
C PHE A 110 0.17 -3.20 12.51
N ILE A 111 -0.25 -4.10 13.38
CA ILE A 111 0.55 -5.25 13.80
C ILE A 111 -0.09 -6.51 13.22
N TYR A 112 0.72 -7.27 12.48
CA TYR A 112 0.40 -8.62 12.04
C TYR A 112 1.34 -9.58 12.77
N SER A 113 0.77 -10.43 13.62
CA SER A 113 1.52 -11.40 14.43
C SER A 113 1.05 -12.81 14.08
N PRO A 114 1.74 -13.51 13.14
CA PRO A 114 1.44 -14.90 12.86
C PRO A 114 1.82 -15.76 14.06
N TYR A 115 0.92 -16.65 14.46
CA TYR A 115 1.18 -17.64 15.50
C TYR A 115 1.46 -19.01 14.87
N VAL A 116 0.66 -19.38 13.87
CA VAL A 116 0.82 -20.60 13.07
C VAL A 116 0.82 -20.20 11.61
N LEU A 117 1.95 -20.43 10.92
CA LEU A 117 2.14 -20.05 9.52
C LEU A 117 1.29 -20.91 8.59
N ILE A 118 1.53 -22.22 8.51
CA ILE A 118 0.70 -23.20 7.82
C ILE A 118 0.83 -24.53 8.58
N MET A 119 -0.28 -25.08 9.06
CA MET A 119 -0.37 -26.45 9.55
C MET A 119 -1.20 -27.28 8.56
N ASN A 120 -0.68 -28.43 8.15
CA ASN A 120 -1.46 -29.41 7.39
C ASN A 120 -2.17 -30.38 8.35
N THR A 121 -3.35 -30.85 7.98
CA THR A 121 -4.08 -31.86 8.75
C THR A 121 -3.61 -33.29 8.46
N GLY A 122 -2.68 -33.46 7.51
CA GLY A 122 -2.44 -34.75 6.86
C GLY A 122 -3.60 -35.13 5.93
N VAL A 123 -3.49 -36.31 5.30
CA VAL A 123 -4.55 -36.88 4.47
C VAL A 123 -5.58 -37.53 5.39
N VAL A 124 -6.82 -37.02 5.35
CA VAL A 124 -7.97 -37.58 6.06
C VAL A 124 -8.94 -38.14 5.04
N MET A 125 -9.45 -39.35 5.26
CA MET A 125 -10.42 -39.98 4.37
C MET A 125 -11.84 -39.57 4.77
N ASP A 126 -12.61 -39.06 3.80
CA ASP A 126 -14.04 -38.82 4.01
C ASP A 126 -14.80 -40.16 4.11
N PRO A 127 -15.51 -40.45 5.21
CA PRO A 127 -16.22 -41.72 5.40
C PRO A 127 -17.38 -41.95 4.43
N GLN A 128 -17.91 -40.91 3.76
CA GLN A 128 -19.02 -41.06 2.80
C GLN A 128 -18.53 -41.29 1.37
N THR A 129 -17.44 -40.64 0.97
CA THR A 129 -16.96 -40.63 -0.42
C THR A 129 -15.62 -41.34 -0.64
N PHE A 130 -14.95 -41.77 0.43
CA PHE A 130 -13.62 -42.41 0.42
C PHE A 130 -12.57 -41.63 -0.38
N SER A 131 -12.76 -40.33 -0.54
CA SER A 131 -11.81 -39.46 -1.23
C SER A 131 -10.83 -38.85 -0.21
N PRO A 132 -9.55 -38.68 -0.56
CA PRO A 132 -8.56 -38.08 0.32
C PRO A 132 -8.76 -36.56 0.41
N LEU A 133 -8.86 -36.04 1.63
CA LEU A 133 -8.95 -34.61 1.94
C LEU A 133 -7.68 -34.13 2.63
N VAL A 134 -7.22 -32.94 2.27
CA VAL A 134 -6.11 -32.24 2.94
C VAL A 134 -6.54 -30.82 3.27
N GLY A 135 -6.45 -30.45 4.55
CA GLY A 135 -6.71 -29.10 5.03
C GLY A 135 -5.42 -28.37 5.36
N PHE A 136 -5.43 -27.05 5.15
CA PHE A 136 -4.40 -26.13 5.63
C PHE A 136 -5.03 -25.12 6.59
N LEU A 137 -4.39 -24.92 7.73
CA LEU A 137 -4.82 -23.96 8.74
C LEU A 137 -3.71 -22.96 9.03
N THR A 138 -4.09 -21.69 9.14
CA THR A 138 -3.21 -20.60 9.60
C THR A 138 -3.89 -19.90 10.77
N ARG A 139 -3.10 -19.42 11.74
CA ARG A 139 -3.61 -18.63 12.88
C ARG A 139 -2.73 -17.42 13.07
N TYR A 140 -3.34 -16.24 13.04
CA TYR A 140 -2.63 -14.98 13.20
C TYR A 140 -3.51 -13.97 13.95
N GLY A 141 -2.85 -13.10 14.72
CA GLY A 141 -3.46 -11.92 15.29
C GLY A 141 -3.23 -10.72 14.37
N LYS A 142 -4.27 -9.91 14.18
CA LYS A 142 -4.14 -8.58 13.57
C LYS A 142 -4.76 -7.55 14.51
N THR A 143 -3.99 -6.52 14.86
CA THR A 143 -4.47 -5.47 15.76
C THR A 143 -4.13 -4.10 15.20
N MET A 144 -5.05 -3.17 15.43
CA MET A 144 -4.93 -1.77 15.06
C MET A 144 -5.51 -0.95 16.21
N ASP A 145 -4.65 -0.27 16.97
CA ASP A 145 -5.10 0.64 18.01
C ASP A 145 -5.69 1.93 17.42
N ASP A 146 -6.43 2.69 18.23
CA ASP A 146 -7.03 3.95 17.85
C ASP A 146 -5.98 5.04 17.59
N SER A 147 -4.89 5.05 18.36
CA SER A 147 -3.76 5.95 18.16
C SER A 147 -3.04 5.65 16.83
N CYS A 148 -2.94 4.36 16.51
CA CYS A 148 -2.33 3.82 15.30
C CYS A 148 -3.06 4.22 14.00
N LYS A 149 -4.33 4.65 14.08
CA LYS A 149 -5.07 5.21 12.92
C LYS A 149 -4.44 6.49 12.36
N SER A 150 -3.67 7.22 13.17
CA SER A 150 -3.01 8.46 12.74
C SER A 150 -1.80 8.22 11.82
N TYR A 151 -1.35 6.98 11.70
CA TYR A 151 -0.20 6.59 10.87
C TYR A 151 -0.52 6.52 9.39
N TYR A 152 -1.80 6.48 9.04
CA TYR A 152 -2.26 6.30 7.67
C TYR A 152 -3.18 7.44 7.25
N VAL A 153 -3.01 7.87 6.01
CA VAL A 153 -3.94 8.76 5.32
C VAL A 153 -4.26 8.14 3.97
N THR A 154 -5.54 7.86 3.76
CA THR A 154 -6.03 7.41 2.46
C THR A 154 -6.47 8.62 1.65
N LEU A 155 -5.87 8.79 0.48
CA LEU A 155 -6.29 9.73 -0.55
C LEU A 155 -7.22 9.02 -1.52
N LYS A 156 -8.38 9.64 -1.76
CA LYS A 156 -9.29 9.24 -2.84
C LYS A 156 -9.63 10.46 -3.67
N GLN A 157 -9.74 10.27 -4.97
CA GLN A 157 -10.18 11.29 -5.90
C GLN A 157 -11.64 11.63 -5.60
N LYS A 158 -11.95 12.93 -5.58
CA LYS A 158 -13.32 13.41 -5.50
C LYS A 158 -13.89 13.46 -6.92
N GLY A 159 -14.98 12.74 -7.17
CA GLY A 159 -15.67 12.72 -8.47
C GLY A 159 -15.58 11.37 -9.19
N LYS A 160 -15.82 11.38 -10.51
CA LYS A 160 -15.63 10.19 -11.37
C LYS A 160 -14.13 9.85 -11.40
N LYS A 161 -13.78 8.57 -11.30
CA LYS A 161 -12.39 8.12 -11.52
C LYS A 161 -11.91 8.65 -12.87
N MET A 162 -10.73 9.27 -12.88
CA MET A 162 -10.16 9.76 -14.14
C MET A 162 -9.88 8.61 -15.09
N ASP A 163 -10.38 8.76 -16.31
CA ASP A 163 -10.09 7.86 -17.42
C ASP A 163 -8.67 8.16 -17.94
N ILE A 164 -7.81 7.14 -18.02
CA ILE A 164 -6.38 7.29 -18.36
C ILE A 164 -6.18 7.91 -19.75
N GLU A 165 -7.08 7.60 -20.68
CA GLU A 165 -7.03 8.08 -22.08
C GLU A 165 -7.17 9.61 -22.19
N ALA A 166 -7.95 10.24 -21.29
CA ALA A 166 -8.16 11.68 -21.30
C ALA A 166 -6.92 12.47 -20.85
N ILE A 167 -5.96 11.81 -20.19
CA ILE A 167 -4.76 12.44 -19.63
C ILE A 167 -3.56 12.32 -20.59
N VAL A 168 -3.51 11.25 -21.39
CA VAL A 168 -2.43 11.05 -22.38
C VAL A 168 -2.52 12.05 -23.56
N GLN A 169 -3.69 12.67 -23.78
CA GLN A 169 -3.93 13.63 -24.85
C GLN A 169 -3.68 15.10 -24.47
N GLN A 170 -3.24 15.38 -23.24
CA GLN A 170 -2.90 16.73 -22.75
C GLN A 170 -1.39 16.85 -22.52
#